data_AF-A0A336N6C3-F1
#
_entry.id   AF-A0A336N6C3-F1
#
_cell.length_a   1.000
_cell.length_b   1.000
_cell.length_c   1.000
_cell.angle_alpha   90.00
_cell.angle_beta   90.00
_cell.angle_gamma   90.00
#
_symmetry.space_group_name_H-M   'P 1'
#
loop_
_entity.id
_entity.type
_entity.pdbx_description
1 polymer ?
#
loop_
_entity_poly.entity_id
_entity_poly.type
_entity_poly.pdbx_seq_one_letter_code
_entity_poly.pdbx_strand_id
1 'polypeptide(L)'
;MEWEPERGIRCTMCFDMRFEKAAEYAHEHGFPVFTSCLGISRWKDMEQINGCGHRAAEKYDDVIYWDYNWRKEGGSQRMIEISKRERFYQQEYCGCVYSLRDSNKWREQTGRQKIEIGKLYYSPNQ
;
A
#
# COMPACT_ATOMS: atom_id res chain seq x y z
N MET A 1 -6.25 -12.87 -14.33
CA MET A 1 -5.99 -11.43 -14.05
C MET A 1 -4.51 -11.09 -13.93
N GLU A 2 -3.57 -11.99 -14.29
CA GLU A 2 -2.12 -11.76 -14.09
C GLU A 2 -1.54 -10.61 -14.93
N TRP A 3 -2.23 -10.23 -15.99
CA TRP A 3 -1.85 -9.16 -16.92
C TRP A 3 -2.64 -7.87 -16.72
N GLU A 4 -3.52 -7.84 -15.72
CA GLU A 4 -4.22 -6.61 -15.35
C GLU A 4 -3.23 -5.56 -14.82
N PRO A 5 -3.34 -4.31 -15.28
CA PRO A 5 -2.44 -3.25 -14.86
C PRO A 5 -2.57 -2.97 -13.37
N GLU A 6 -1.55 -2.31 -12.81
CA GLU A 6 -1.68 -1.72 -11.48
C GLU A 6 -2.85 -0.72 -11.47
N ARG A 7 -3.59 -0.66 -10.35
CA ARG A 7 -4.90 0.01 -10.20
C ARG A 7 -6.08 -0.69 -10.90
N GLY A 8 -5.84 -1.75 -11.68
CA GLY A 8 -6.90 -2.57 -12.25
C GLY A 8 -7.58 -3.51 -11.25
N ILE A 9 -8.47 -4.37 -11.73
CA ILE A 9 -9.30 -5.28 -10.91
C ILE A 9 -8.47 -6.21 -10.01
N ARG A 10 -7.26 -6.58 -10.45
CA ARG A 10 -6.31 -7.36 -9.64
C ARG A 10 -5.93 -6.65 -8.35
N CYS A 11 -5.77 -5.33 -8.38
CA CYS A 11 -5.49 -4.55 -7.17
C CYS A 11 -6.70 -4.53 -6.25
N THR A 12 -7.91 -4.31 -6.78
CA THR A 12 -9.16 -4.40 -6.00
C THR A 12 -9.25 -5.73 -5.25
N MET A 13 -9.08 -6.87 -5.92
CA MET A 13 -9.15 -8.18 -5.27
C MET A 13 -8.06 -8.39 -4.20
N CYS A 14 -6.85 -7.89 -4.44
CA CYS A 14 -5.76 -7.96 -3.46
C CYS A 14 -6.11 -7.14 -2.21
N PHE A 15 -6.71 -5.96 -2.38
CA PHE A 15 -7.10 -5.09 -1.29
C PHE A 15 -8.31 -5.66 -0.54
N ASP A 16 -9.35 -6.12 -1.24
CA ASP A 16 -10.52 -6.77 -0.63
C ASP A 16 -10.08 -7.90 0.31
N MET A 17 -9.32 -8.87 -0.19
CA MET A 17 -8.82 -10.00 0.62
C MET A 17 -8.05 -9.53 1.86
N ARG A 18 -7.18 -8.51 1.74
CA ARG A 18 -6.37 -8.01 2.87
C ARG A 18 -7.23 -7.25 3.88
N PHE A 19 -8.16 -6.44 3.40
CA PHE A 19 -9.03 -5.63 4.25
C PHE A 19 -10.09 -6.47 4.95
N GLU A 20 -10.65 -7.47 4.28
CA GLU A 20 -11.54 -8.45 4.90
C GLU A 20 -10.88 -9.09 6.11
N LYS A 21 -9.63 -9.56 5.96
CA LYS A 21 -8.92 -10.18 7.09
C LYS A 21 -8.56 -9.18 8.19
N ALA A 22 -8.27 -7.93 7.83
CA ALA A 22 -7.99 -6.88 8.80
C ALA A 22 -9.23 -6.46 9.61
N ALA A 23 -10.39 -6.33 8.94
CA ALA A 23 -11.67 -6.02 9.57
C ALA A 23 -12.13 -7.17 10.48
N GLU A 24 -12.03 -8.41 10.01
CA GLU A 24 -12.30 -9.60 10.81
C GLU A 24 -11.44 -9.62 12.09
N TYR A 25 -10.13 -9.41 11.95
CA TYR A 25 -9.23 -9.37 13.10
C TYR A 25 -9.60 -8.23 14.07
N ALA A 26 -9.95 -7.06 13.56
CA ALA A 26 -10.36 -5.93 14.38
C ALA A 26 -11.62 -6.27 15.21
N HIS A 27 -12.63 -6.85 14.56
CA HIS A 27 -13.86 -7.32 15.20
C HIS A 27 -13.58 -8.37 16.29
N GLU A 28 -12.84 -9.43 15.96
CA GLU A 28 -12.53 -10.54 16.87
C GLU A 28 -11.79 -10.10 18.15
N HIS A 29 -11.08 -8.98 18.08
CA HIS A 29 -10.23 -8.49 19.17
C HIS A 29 -10.74 -7.18 19.79
N GLY A 30 -11.94 -6.71 19.42
CA GLY A 30 -12.56 -5.50 19.97
C GLY A 30 -11.82 -4.21 19.62
N PHE A 31 -11.13 -4.15 18.48
CA PHE A 31 -10.58 -2.91 17.95
C PHE A 31 -11.68 -2.17 17.17
N PRO A 32 -12.17 -1.01 17.65
CA PRO A 32 -13.30 -0.33 17.01
C PRO A 32 -12.94 0.32 15.68
N VAL A 33 -11.64 0.48 15.39
CA VAL A 33 -11.14 1.21 14.22
C VAL A 33 -9.95 0.46 13.62
N PHE A 34 -9.93 0.33 12.30
CA PHE A 34 -8.75 -0.07 11.55
C PHE A 34 -8.48 0.89 10.38
N THR A 35 -7.25 0.90 9.90
CA THR A 35 -6.83 1.72 8.76
C THR A 35 -5.69 1.02 8.00
N SER A 36 -5.15 1.66 6.97
CA SER A 36 -4.09 1.08 6.16
C SER A 36 -3.04 2.10 5.70
N CYS A 37 -1.79 1.65 5.66
CA CYS A 37 -0.68 2.40 5.06
C CYS A 37 -0.72 2.42 3.53
N LEU A 38 -1.56 1.60 2.87
CA LEU A 38 -1.65 1.52 1.40
C LEU A 38 -1.98 2.89 0.77
N GLY A 39 -2.74 3.73 1.48
CA GLY A 39 -3.18 5.05 1.04
C GLY A 39 -2.05 6.06 0.89
N ILE A 40 -0.86 5.88 1.49
CA ILE A 40 0.20 6.89 1.48
C ILE A 40 0.87 7.06 0.10
N SER A 41 0.91 6.00 -0.71
CA SER A 41 1.66 6.02 -1.97
C SER A 41 0.91 6.75 -3.08
N ARG A 42 1.50 7.81 -3.64
CA ARG A 42 0.95 8.56 -4.80
C ARG A 42 0.68 7.70 -6.04
N TRP A 43 1.29 6.52 -6.11
CA TRP A 43 1.13 5.59 -7.23
C TRP A 43 -0.13 4.73 -7.10
N LYS A 44 -0.82 4.79 -5.96
CA LYS A 44 -2.07 4.06 -5.73
C LYS A 44 -3.29 4.93 -5.94
N ASP A 45 -4.34 4.30 -6.44
CA ASP A 45 -5.68 4.85 -6.45
C ASP A 45 -6.26 4.80 -5.03
N MET A 46 -6.54 5.97 -4.47
CA MET A 46 -6.99 6.11 -3.09
C MET A 46 -8.47 5.76 -2.95
N GLU A 47 -9.30 6.05 -3.95
CA GLU A 47 -10.71 5.69 -3.95
C GLU A 47 -10.87 4.17 -4.04
N GLN A 48 -10.06 3.53 -4.88
CA GLN A 48 -10.00 2.07 -4.94
C GLN A 48 -9.66 1.46 -3.58
N ILE A 49 -8.60 1.94 -2.91
CA ILE A 49 -8.18 1.42 -1.60
C ILE A 49 -9.28 1.65 -0.55
N ASN A 50 -9.78 2.88 -0.45
CA ASN A 50 -10.77 3.23 0.58
C ASN A 50 -12.09 2.50 0.36
N GLY A 51 -12.51 2.32 -0.90
CA GLY A 51 -13.69 1.51 -1.21
C GLY A 51 -13.56 0.06 -0.76
N CYS A 52 -12.36 -0.54 -0.86
CA CYS A 52 -12.13 -1.89 -0.32
C CYS A 52 -12.17 -1.92 1.21
N GLY A 53 -11.61 -0.90 1.87
CA GLY A 53 -11.66 -0.76 3.33
C GLY A 53 -13.07 -0.62 3.87
N HIS A 54 -13.88 0.25 3.25
CA HIS A 54 -15.28 0.47 3.60
C HIS A 54 -16.11 -0.81 3.43
N ARG A 55 -16.01 -1.51 2.28
CA ARG A 55 -16.70 -2.79 2.06
C ARG A 55 -16.33 -3.88 3.07
N ALA A 56 -15.08 -3.89 3.55
CA ALA A 56 -14.66 -4.83 4.58
C ALA A 56 -15.24 -4.50 5.95
N ALA A 57 -15.30 -3.21 6.30
CA ALA A 57 -15.90 -2.73 7.55
C ALA A 57 -17.41 -2.97 7.61
N GLU A 58 -18.13 -2.79 6.49
CA GLU A 58 -19.59 -2.97 6.37
C GLU A 58 -20.11 -4.35 6.81
N LYS A 59 -19.22 -5.34 6.98
CA LYS A 59 -19.57 -6.68 7.48
C LYS A 59 -19.75 -6.73 9.00
N TYR A 60 -19.34 -5.69 9.73
CA TYR A 60 -19.29 -5.66 11.19
C TYR A 60 -19.86 -4.33 11.72
N ASP A 61 -20.79 -4.40 12.67
CA ASP A 61 -21.44 -3.20 13.24
C ASP A 61 -20.54 -2.43 14.23
N ASP A 62 -19.47 -3.08 14.72
CA ASP A 62 -18.58 -2.58 15.78
C ASP A 62 -17.21 -2.11 15.27
N VAL A 63 -16.97 -2.14 13.96
CA VAL A 63 -15.68 -1.80 13.34
C VAL A 63 -15.86 -0.76 12.24
N ILE A 64 -15.06 0.32 12.30
CA ILE A 64 -15.01 1.34 11.24
C ILE A 64 -13.66 1.34 10.51
N TYR A 65 -13.70 1.59 9.19
CA TYR A 65 -12.50 1.88 8.41
C TYR A 65 -12.20 3.38 8.46
N TRP A 66 -11.03 3.74 9.01
CA TRP A 66 -10.57 5.13 9.05
C TRP A 66 -9.81 5.48 7.77
N ASP A 67 -10.49 6.16 6.86
CA ASP A 67 -10.04 6.46 5.51
C ASP A 67 -9.24 7.78 5.38
N TYR A 68 -8.69 8.26 6.51
CA TYR A 68 -7.98 9.54 6.57
C TYR A 68 -6.88 9.66 5.52
N ASN A 69 -6.88 10.79 4.83
CA ASN A 69 -5.91 11.05 3.76
C ASN A 69 -4.59 11.55 4.33
N TRP A 70 -3.71 10.61 4.69
CA TRP A 70 -2.35 10.86 5.18
C TRP A 70 -1.42 11.54 4.16
N ARG A 71 -1.84 11.78 2.91
CA ARG A 71 -1.03 12.53 1.94
C ARG A 71 -1.12 14.04 2.15
N LYS A 72 -2.23 14.51 2.72
CA LYS A 72 -2.52 15.94 2.95
C LYS A 72 -1.68 16.49 4.10
N GLU A 73 -1.69 17.82 4.24
CA GLU A 73 -1.09 18.53 5.39
C GLU A 73 0.40 18.17 5.63
N GLY A 74 1.13 17.87 4.56
CA GLY A 74 2.55 17.52 4.65
C GLY A 74 2.83 16.06 5.05
N GLY A 75 1.82 15.20 5.20
CA GLY A 75 2.02 13.81 5.62
C GLY A 75 2.90 12.98 4.66
N SER A 76 2.84 13.25 3.36
CA SER A 76 3.77 12.63 2.38
C SER A 76 5.23 12.99 2.64
N GLN A 77 5.49 14.27 2.97
CA GLN A 77 6.82 14.76 3.28
C GLN A 77 7.30 14.17 4.61
N ARG A 78 6.41 14.12 5.60
CA ARG A 78 6.69 13.52 6.91
C ARG A 78 7.04 12.04 6.80
N MET A 79 6.36 11.29 5.95
CA MET A 79 6.70 9.89 5.69
C MET A 79 8.14 9.74 5.16
N ILE A 80 8.57 10.62 4.23
CA ILE A 80 9.94 10.61 3.70
C ILE A 80 10.95 10.95 4.79
N GLU A 81 10.69 11.98 5.59
CA GLU A 81 11.54 12.38 6.72
C GLU A 81 11.76 11.23 7.71
N ILE A 82 10.66 10.59 8.14
CA ILE A 82 10.70 9.45 9.05
C ILE A 82 11.47 8.31 8.39
N SER A 83 11.19 8.00 7.11
CA SER A 83 11.84 6.88 6.42
C SER A 83 13.36 7.07 6.30
N LYS A 84 13.84 8.30 6.04
CA LYS A 84 15.28 8.62 6.01
C LYS A 84 15.91 8.58 7.40
N ARG A 85 15.21 9.09 8.42
CA ARG A 85 15.69 9.09 9.80
C ARG A 85 15.85 7.66 10.34
N GLU A 86 14.82 6.82 10.14
CA GLU A 86 14.79 5.43 10.61
C GLU A 86 15.51 4.45 9.67
N ARG A 87 16.00 4.93 8.52
CA ARG A 87 16.68 4.12 7.49
C ARG A 87 15.86 2.90 7.07
N PHE A 88 14.58 3.09 6.79
CA PHE A 88 13.70 2.00 6.39
C PHE A 88 14.09 1.41 5.04
N TYR A 89 13.77 0.13 4.86
CA TYR A 89 13.85 -0.53 3.56
C TYR A 89 12.96 0.19 2.55
N GLN A 90 13.53 0.57 1.41
CA GLN A 90 12.81 1.25 0.34
C GLN A 90 12.33 0.21 -0.68
N GLN A 91 11.12 -0.29 -0.46
CA GLN A 91 10.49 -1.21 -1.41
C GLN A 91 10.06 -0.46 -2.69
N GLU A 92 10.54 -0.92 -3.85
CA GLU A 92 10.30 -0.27 -5.15
C GLU A 92 9.11 -0.88 -5.94
N TYR A 93 8.28 -1.67 -5.27
CA TYR A 93 7.11 -2.34 -5.84
C TYR A 93 6.00 -2.49 -4.78
N CYS A 94 4.79 -2.85 -5.20
CA CYS A 94 3.63 -2.95 -4.30
C CYS A 94 3.73 -4.07 -3.24
N GLY A 95 4.62 -5.05 -3.41
CA GLY A 95 4.67 -6.26 -2.59
C GLY A 95 4.03 -7.49 -3.26
N CYS A 96 3.46 -7.37 -4.46
CA CYS A 96 2.99 -8.51 -5.25
C CYS A 96 3.93 -8.82 -6.42
N VAL A 97 4.00 -10.10 -6.82
CA VAL A 97 4.90 -10.58 -7.88
C VAL A 97 4.68 -9.88 -9.22
N TYR A 98 3.43 -9.54 -9.53
CA TYR A 98 3.08 -8.85 -10.77
C TYR A 98 3.59 -7.40 -10.79
N SER A 99 3.52 -6.68 -9.67
CA SER A 99 4.09 -5.33 -9.57
C SER A 99 5.62 -5.38 -9.68
N LEU A 100 6.26 -6.39 -9.08
CA LEU A 100 7.70 -6.60 -9.26
C LEU A 100 8.07 -6.90 -10.73
N ARG A 101 7.30 -7.77 -11.40
CA ARG A 101 7.47 -8.09 -12.83
C ARG A 101 7.37 -6.83 -13.68
N ASP A 102 6.31 -6.04 -13.50
CA ASP A 102 6.02 -4.87 -14.33
C ASP A 102 7.05 -3.75 -14.06
N SER A 103 7.42 -3.52 -12.79
CA SER A 103 8.49 -2.58 -12.44
C SER A 103 9.85 -2.99 -13.04
N ASN A 104 10.20 -4.27 -13.02
CA ASN A 104 11.46 -4.74 -13.62
C ASN A 104 11.46 -4.65 -15.15
N LYS A 105 10.33 -4.96 -15.81
CA LYS A 105 10.17 -4.75 -17.26
C LYS A 105 10.42 -3.29 -17.63
N TRP A 106 9.80 -2.36 -16.91
CA TRP A 106 9.99 -0.92 -17.16
C TRP A 106 11.44 -0.47 -16.89
N ARG A 107 12.09 -0.99 -15.83
CA ARG A 107 13.50 -0.69 -15.55
C ARG A 107 14.41 -1.14 -16.68
N GLU A 108 14.26 -2.38 -17.15
CA GLU A 108 15.07 -2.88 -18.28
C GLU A 108 14.86 -2.04 -19.55
N GLN A 109 13.61 -1.69 -19.88
CA GLN A 109 13.29 -0.83 -21.03
C GLN A 109 13.89 0.57 -20.93
N THR A 110 14.14 1.06 -19.72
CA THR A 110 14.70 2.40 -19.45
C THR A 110 16.19 2.36 -19.11
N GLY A 111 16.86 1.22 -19.32
CA GLY A 111 18.30 1.05 -19.05
C GLY A 111 18.67 0.99 -17.55
N ARG A 112 17.69 0.75 -16.68
CA ARG A 112 17.89 0.59 -15.23
C ARG A 112 18.03 -0.89 -14.88
N GLN A 113 18.84 -1.18 -13.86
CA GLN A 113 18.95 -2.52 -13.29
C GLN A 113 17.64 -2.95 -12.62
N LYS A 114 17.41 -4.28 -12.56
CA LYS A 114 16.27 -4.86 -11.83
C LYS A 114 16.32 -4.52 -10.34
N ILE A 115 15.15 -4.52 -9.71
CA ILE A 115 15.02 -4.38 -8.27
C ILE A 115 15.68 -5.58 -7.59
N GLU A 116 16.64 -5.31 -6.71
CA GLU A 116 17.20 -6.28 -5.78
C GLU A 116 16.54 -6.13 -4.41
N ILE A 117 15.86 -7.17 -3.95
CA ILE A 117 15.13 -7.17 -2.68
C ILE A 117 16.13 -7.07 -1.51
N GLY A 118 15.84 -6.21 -0.54
CA GLY A 118 16.67 -6.04 0.65
C GLY A 118 17.99 -5.29 0.43
N LYS A 119 18.16 -4.59 -0.70
CA LYS A 119 19.36 -3.79 -0.99
C LYS A 119 19.18 -2.28 -0.78
N LEU A 120 18.07 -1.73 -1.23
CA LEU A 120 17.83 -0.28 -1.17
C LEU A 120 17.20 0.13 0.16
N TYR A 121 17.86 1.03 0.89
CA TYR A 121 17.35 1.62 2.12
C TYR A 121 17.39 3.14 2.00
N TYR A 122 16.43 3.81 2.64
CA TYR A 122 16.50 5.26 2.78
C TYR A 122 17.73 5.66 3.60
N SER A 123 18.35 6.77 3.23
CA SER A 123 19.44 7.37 3.98
C SER A 123 19.25 8.88 4.16
N PRO A 124 19.79 9.48 5.24
CA PRO A 124 19.73 10.93 5.44
C PRO A 124 20.37 11.76 4.30
N ASN A 125 21.32 11.15 3.58
CA ASN A 125 22.14 11.81 2.56
C ASN A 125 21.65 11.57 1.12
N GLN A 126 20.56 10.81 0.95
CA GLN A 126 19.88 10.63 -0.34
C GLN A 126 18.90 11.75 -0.64
#